data_AF-A0A914ZJU7-F1
#
_entry.id   AF-A0A914ZJU7-F1
#
_cell.length_a   1.000
_cell.length_b   1.000
_cell.length_c   1.000
_cell.angle_alpha   90.00
_cell.angle_beta   90.00
_cell.angle_gamma   90.00
#
_symmetry.space_group_name_H-M   'P 1'
#
loop_
_entity.id
_entity.type
_entity.pdbx_description
1 polymer ?
#
loop_
_entity_poly.entity_id
_entity_poly.type
_entity_poly.pdbx_seq_one_letter_code
_entity_poly.pdbx_strand_id
1 'polypeptide(L)'
;VPYNEISGQTLVLNVFDFDRFGKHDQIGQISVPLGKVDLATTIERNDLIESPPENRLGEVCLALRYVPNKNKLSVVVMECKNLKKMDVLGLSDPYVKIYLMMHNKRLEKKKTTIKMKTLNPYYNESFSFDVTPEKMQRVHLQVTVSDYDRVGSNERIGHVIIGNNANGVALKQWQDMLATPRRSVAQWHTLMPFN
;
A
#
# COMPACT_ATOMS: atom_id res chain seq x y z
N VAL A 1 20.47 -12.29 -5.57
CA VAL A 1 19.87 -13.26 -6.51
C VAL A 1 20.95 -14.27 -6.85
N PRO A 2 20.73 -15.57 -6.61
CA PRO A 2 21.62 -16.64 -7.06
C PRO A 2 21.88 -16.57 -8.57
N TYR A 3 23.10 -16.82 -9.03
CA TYR A 3 23.49 -16.65 -10.44
C TYR A 3 22.60 -17.44 -11.42
N ASN A 4 22.23 -18.67 -11.04
CA ASN A 4 21.35 -19.56 -11.80
C ASN A 4 19.90 -19.07 -11.92
N GLU A 5 19.48 -18.09 -11.11
CA GLU A 5 18.14 -17.52 -11.15
C GLU A 5 18.09 -16.19 -11.94
N ILE A 6 19.24 -15.59 -12.25
CA ILE A 6 19.34 -14.27 -12.87
C ILE A 6 18.68 -14.23 -14.25
N SER A 7 18.82 -15.29 -15.05
CA SER A 7 18.25 -15.34 -16.41
C SER A 7 16.73 -15.23 -16.45
N GLY A 8 16.05 -15.61 -15.36
CA GLY A 8 14.59 -15.47 -15.19
C GLY A 8 14.15 -14.11 -14.65
N GLN A 9 15.09 -13.22 -14.30
CA GLN A 9 14.77 -11.92 -13.71
C GLN A 9 14.74 -10.79 -14.74
N THR A 10 14.07 -9.70 -14.38
CA THR A 10 14.04 -8.45 -15.14
C THR A 10 14.56 -7.34 -14.24
N LEU A 11 15.57 -6.59 -14.71
CA LEU A 11 15.98 -5.35 -14.07
C LEU A 11 14.97 -4.27 -14.46
N VAL A 12 14.34 -3.64 -13.47
CA VAL A 12 13.42 -2.53 -13.68
C VAL A 12 14.06 -1.26 -13.14
N LEU A 13 14.28 -0.28 -14.01
CA LEU A 13 14.79 1.04 -13.68
C LEU A 13 13.61 2.01 -13.73
N ASN A 14 13.27 2.61 -12.59
CA ASN A 14 12.21 3.60 -12.51
C ASN A 14 12.80 5.01 -12.46
N VAL A 15 12.30 5.89 -13.31
CA VAL A 15 12.72 7.30 -13.37
C VAL A 15 11.63 8.15 -12.72
N PHE A 16 12.03 9.00 -11.79
CA PHE A 16 11.12 9.86 -11.04
C PHE A 16 11.52 11.33 -11.20
N ASP A 17 10.52 12.19 -11.26
CA ASP A 17 10.65 13.62 -11.01
C ASP A 17 10.77 13.85 -9.51
N PHE A 18 11.72 14.68 -9.10
CA PHE A 18 12.01 14.91 -7.70
C PHE A 18 11.26 16.14 -7.19
N ASP A 19 10.22 15.89 -6.39
CA ASP A 19 9.61 16.95 -5.58
C ASP A 19 10.26 17.14 -4.21
N ARG A 20 10.68 18.38 -3.91
CA ARG A 20 11.17 18.76 -2.57
C ARG A 20 10.07 18.67 -1.51
N PHE A 21 8.85 19.00 -1.90
CA PHE A 21 7.67 19.01 -1.03
C PHE A 21 6.55 18.24 -1.71
N GLY A 22 6.44 16.94 -1.42
CA GLY A 22 5.44 16.10 -2.05
C GLY A 22 5.95 14.69 -2.32
N LYS A 23 5.21 13.96 -3.14
CA LYS A 23 5.60 12.63 -3.60
C LYS A 23 6.26 12.78 -4.96
N HIS A 24 7.37 12.07 -5.15
CA HIS A 24 8.05 12.00 -6.44
C HIS A 24 7.16 11.37 -7.51
N ASP A 25 6.95 12.08 -8.62
CA ASP A 25 6.15 11.59 -9.73
C ASP A 25 6.98 10.69 -10.64
N GLN A 26 6.54 9.44 -10.82
CA GLN A 26 7.21 8.55 -11.77
C GLN A 26 7.01 9.06 -13.20
N ILE A 27 8.12 9.41 -13.86
CA ILE A 27 8.17 9.82 -15.26
C ILE A 27 7.98 8.58 -16.15
N GLY A 28 8.61 7.46 -15.77
CA GLY A 28 8.44 6.19 -16.49
C GLY A 28 9.37 5.10 -15.99
N GLN A 29 9.52 4.05 -16.79
CA GLN A 29 10.37 2.91 -16.46
C GLN A 29 11.10 2.35 -17.70
N ILE A 30 12.18 1.62 -17.43
CA ILE A 30 12.89 0.79 -18.41
C ILE A 30 12.96 -0.63 -17.82
N SER A 31 12.55 -1.63 -18.60
CA SER A 31 12.59 -3.04 -18.18
C SER A 31 13.57 -3.83 -19.05
N VAL A 32 14.57 -4.43 -18.42
CA VAL A 32 15.63 -5.19 -19.09
C VAL A 32 15.58 -6.66 -18.62
N PRO A 33 15.05 -7.58 -19.45
CA PRO A 33 15.09 -9.01 -19.15
C PRO A 33 16.54 -9.49 -19.11
N LEU A 34 17.02 -9.92 -17.94
CA LEU A 34 18.44 -10.24 -17.73
C LEU A 34 18.87 -11.51 -18.46
N GLY A 35 17.94 -12.41 -18.79
CA GLY A 35 18.22 -13.57 -19.65
C GLY A 35 18.58 -13.23 -21.10
N LYS A 36 18.36 -11.99 -21.54
CA LYS A 36 18.74 -11.50 -22.89
C LYS A 36 20.02 -10.66 -22.88
N VAL A 37 20.73 -10.63 -21.76
CA VAL A 37 21.84 -9.71 -21.53
C VAL A 37 23.09 -10.53 -21.20
N ASP A 38 24.20 -10.25 -21.89
CA ASP A 38 25.49 -10.84 -21.58
C ASP A 38 26.19 -10.09 -20.43
N LEU A 39 25.95 -10.56 -19.21
CA LEU A 39 26.46 -9.96 -17.98
C LEU A 39 27.99 -10.07 -17.80
N ALA A 40 28.70 -10.79 -18.68
CA ALA A 40 30.16 -10.88 -18.63
C ALA A 40 30.87 -9.65 -19.22
N THR A 41 30.13 -8.74 -19.86
CA THR A 41 30.67 -7.55 -20.52
C THR A 41 30.02 -6.27 -20.01
N THR A 42 30.70 -5.13 -20.21
CA THR A 42 30.09 -3.82 -19.96
C THR A 42 29.04 -3.55 -21.03
N ILE A 43 27.83 -3.25 -20.60
CA ILE A 43 26.68 -3.02 -21.47
C ILE A 43 26.27 -1.55 -21.36
N GLU A 44 26.26 -0.87 -22.49
CA GLU A 44 25.73 0.49 -22.63
C GLU A 44 24.48 0.44 -23.50
N ARG A 45 23.37 1.03 -23.03
CA ARG A 45 22.09 1.07 -23.74
C ARG A 45 21.45 2.43 -23.64
N ASN A 46 20.81 2.84 -24.73
CA ASN A 46 19.95 4.03 -24.81
C ASN A 46 18.52 3.56 -25.12
N ASP A 47 17.80 3.16 -24.08
CA ASP A 47 16.40 2.73 -24.20
C ASP A 47 15.46 3.91 -23.98
N LEU A 48 14.34 3.94 -24.72
CA LEU A 48 13.28 4.92 -24.49
C LEU A 48 12.60 4.61 -23.15
N ILE A 49 12.31 5.64 -22.37
CA ILE A 49 11.54 5.52 -21.14
C ILE A 49 10.09 5.19 -21.51
N GLU A 50 9.61 4.03 -21.10
CA GLU A 50 8.21 3.65 -21.25
C GLU A 50 7.36 4.39 -20.22
N SER A 51 6.13 4.74 -20.60
CA SER A 51 5.16 5.24 -19.64
C SER A 51 5.07 4.29 -18.45
N PRO A 52 4.93 4.80 -17.21
CA PRO A 52 4.74 3.94 -16.06
C PRO A 52 3.54 3.03 -16.33
N PRO A 53 3.59 1.75 -15.93
CA PRO A 53 2.47 0.85 -16.13
C PRO A 53 1.21 1.48 -15.53
N GLU A 54 0.09 1.44 -16.24
CA GLU A 54 -1.23 1.94 -15.81
C GLU A 54 -1.74 1.28 -14.50
N ASN A 55 -0.98 0.36 -13.93
CA ASN A 55 -1.25 -0.36 -12.70
C ASN A 55 -1.15 0.50 -11.43
N ARG A 56 -1.33 1.82 -11.50
CA ARG A 56 -1.55 2.65 -10.31
C ARG A 56 -2.94 2.30 -9.75
N LEU A 57 -2.96 1.58 -8.64
CA LEU A 57 -4.18 1.11 -7.99
C LEU A 57 -4.87 2.20 -7.15
N GLY A 58 -4.20 3.34 -6.98
CA GLY A 58 -4.60 4.47 -6.14
C GLY A 58 -3.89 4.49 -4.80
N GLU A 59 -4.34 5.38 -3.92
CA GLU A 59 -3.71 5.63 -2.63
C GLU A 59 -4.75 5.70 -1.51
N VAL A 60 -4.33 5.36 -0.30
CA VAL A 60 -5.14 5.47 0.93
C VAL A 60 -4.40 6.29 1.98
N CYS A 61 -5.12 7.23 2.60
CA CYS A 61 -4.61 8.05 3.69
C CYS A 61 -5.10 7.50 5.03
N LEU A 62 -4.16 7.16 5.90
CA LEU A 62 -4.42 6.53 7.19
C LEU A 62 -3.80 7.35 8.31
N ALA A 63 -4.54 7.54 9.40
CA ALA A 63 -4.00 8.11 10.64
C ALA A 63 -3.86 7.02 11.70
N LEU A 64 -2.66 6.82 12.22
CA LEU A 64 -2.36 5.81 13.23
C LEU A 64 -2.03 6.46 14.56
N ARG A 65 -2.55 5.88 15.65
CA ARG A 65 -2.29 6.33 17.01
C ARG A 65 -2.22 5.15 17.96
N TYR A 66 -1.16 5.06 18.74
CA TYR A 66 -1.05 4.07 19.80
C TYR A 66 -1.05 4.72 21.20
N VAL A 67 -1.80 4.13 22.12
CA VAL A 67 -1.82 4.52 23.55
C VAL A 67 -1.46 3.30 24.39
N PRO A 68 -0.17 3.16 24.80
CA PRO A 68 0.31 1.99 25.53
C PRO A 68 -0.49 1.68 26.81
N ASN A 69 -0.72 2.69 27.65
CA ASN A 69 -1.42 2.50 28.93
C ASN A 69 -2.89 2.08 28.79
N LYS A 70 -3.48 2.24 27.60
CA LYS A 70 -4.84 1.79 27.28
C LYS A 70 -4.86 0.57 26.39
N ASN A 71 -3.68 0.01 26.06
CA ASN A 71 -3.51 -1.07 25.09
C ASN A 71 -4.27 -0.82 23.79
N LYS A 72 -4.29 0.43 23.29
CA LYS A 72 -5.21 0.84 22.22
C LYS A 72 -4.46 1.31 20.99
N LEU A 73 -4.63 0.60 19.89
CA LEU A 73 -4.22 1.00 18.54
C LEU A 73 -5.43 1.54 17.79
N SER A 74 -5.44 2.83 17.49
CA SER A 74 -6.48 3.48 16.70
C SER A 74 -6.00 3.70 15.26
N VAL A 75 -6.90 3.43 14.31
CA VAL A 75 -6.70 3.59 12.88
C VAL A 75 -7.86 4.43 12.35
N VAL A 76 -7.57 5.61 11.81
CA VAL A 76 -8.55 6.42 11.08
C VAL A 76 -8.32 6.22 9.59
N VAL A 77 -9.35 5.74 8.89
CA VAL A 77 -9.36 5.72 7.43
C VAL A 77 -9.91 7.08 7.00
N MET A 78 -9.05 7.94 6.46
CA MET A 78 -9.42 9.32 6.13
C MET A 78 -10.06 9.38 4.75
N GLU A 79 -9.29 9.10 3.71
CA GLU A 79 -9.73 9.14 2.32
C GLU A 79 -8.86 8.25 1.43
N CYS A 80 -9.36 7.93 0.24
CA CYS A 80 -8.55 7.39 -0.85
C CYS A 80 -8.53 8.36 -2.03
N LYS A 81 -7.49 8.28 -2.88
CA LYS A 81 -7.38 9.07 -4.10
C LYS A 81 -6.95 8.23 -5.29
N ASN A 82 -7.43 8.61 -6.47
CA ASN A 82 -7.07 8.04 -7.76
C ASN A 82 -7.16 6.51 -7.78
N LEU A 83 -8.21 5.94 -7.16
CA LEU A 83 -8.44 4.50 -7.17
C LEU A 83 -8.59 4.00 -8.61
N LYS A 84 -8.04 2.80 -8.89
CA LYS A 84 -8.28 2.14 -10.17
C LYS A 84 -9.76 1.85 -10.34
N LYS A 85 -10.30 2.20 -11.51
CA LYS A 85 -11.67 1.89 -11.92
C LYS A 85 -11.77 0.38 -12.15
N MET A 86 -12.64 -0.31 -11.40
CA MET A 86 -12.88 -1.75 -11.59
C MET A 86 -14.15 -2.02 -12.41
N ASP A 87 -15.19 -1.21 -12.24
CA ASP A 87 -16.44 -1.35 -12.98
C ASP A 87 -16.34 -0.96 -14.46
N VAL A 88 -16.90 -1.79 -15.35
CA VAL A 88 -16.94 -1.51 -16.80
C VAL A 88 -17.87 -0.33 -17.13
N LEU A 89 -19.08 -0.35 -16.55
CA LEU A 89 -20.18 0.58 -16.87
C LEU A 89 -20.38 1.71 -15.84
N GLY A 90 -19.47 1.85 -14.86
CA GLY A 90 -19.57 2.84 -13.78
C GLY A 90 -18.21 3.20 -13.18
N LEU A 91 -18.17 4.07 -12.18
CA LEU A 91 -17.00 4.17 -11.29
C LEU A 91 -17.12 3.09 -10.21
N SER A 92 -16.05 2.86 -9.44
CA SER A 92 -16.08 1.93 -8.31
C SER A 92 -16.97 2.39 -7.14
N ASP A 93 -17.41 1.44 -6.33
CA ASP A 93 -18.08 1.56 -5.04
C ASP A 93 -17.12 1.18 -3.88
N PRO A 94 -16.04 1.96 -3.61
CA PRO A 94 -14.96 1.53 -2.73
C PRO A 94 -15.32 1.45 -1.24
N TYR A 95 -14.70 0.49 -0.57
CA TYR A 95 -14.63 0.38 0.90
C TYR A 95 -13.31 -0.21 1.36
N VAL A 96 -12.92 0.09 2.60
CA VAL A 96 -11.63 -0.30 3.17
C VAL A 96 -11.84 -1.36 4.25
N LYS A 97 -11.09 -2.46 4.17
CA LYS A 97 -11.00 -3.51 5.19
C LYS A 97 -9.66 -3.36 5.92
N ILE A 98 -9.70 -3.39 7.25
CA ILE A 98 -8.51 -3.34 8.11
C ILE A 98 -8.41 -4.67 8.85
N TYR A 99 -7.32 -5.37 8.66
CA TYR A 99 -7.01 -6.63 9.33
C TYR A 99 -5.86 -6.42 10.31
N LEU A 100 -6.06 -6.78 11.57
CA LEU A 100 -4.96 -6.94 12.51
C LEU A 100 -4.43 -8.36 12.42
N MET A 101 -3.15 -8.49 12.08
CA MET A 101 -2.50 -9.77 11.79
C MET A 101 -1.36 -10.02 12.79
N MET A 102 -1.14 -11.29 13.14
CA MET A 102 0.01 -11.74 13.94
C MET A 102 0.38 -13.15 13.51
N HIS A 103 1.65 -13.38 13.14
CA HIS A 103 2.14 -14.68 12.62
C HIS A 103 1.23 -15.27 11.51
N ASN A 104 0.89 -14.45 10.51
CA ASN A 104 -0.04 -14.80 9.40
C ASN A 104 -1.47 -15.18 9.80
N LYS A 105 -1.84 -15.08 11.09
CA LYS A 105 -3.21 -15.28 11.57
C LYS A 105 -3.91 -13.94 11.71
N ARG A 106 -5.12 -13.85 11.17
CA ARG A 106 -6.03 -12.73 11.40
C ARG A 106 -6.57 -12.77 12.82
N LEU A 107 -6.29 -11.74 13.60
CA LEU A 107 -6.84 -11.57 14.95
C LEU A 107 -8.19 -10.88 14.92
N GLU A 108 -8.30 -9.77 14.18
CA GLU A 108 -9.51 -8.97 14.10
C GLU A 108 -9.66 -8.34 12.71
N LYS A 109 -10.91 -8.05 12.31
CA LYS A 109 -11.25 -7.38 11.06
C LYS A 109 -12.22 -6.24 11.34
N LYS A 110 -11.98 -5.09 10.73
CA LYS A 110 -12.92 -3.96 10.67
C LYS A 110 -13.09 -3.52 9.22
N LYS A 111 -14.19 -2.81 8.92
CA LYS A 111 -14.46 -2.27 7.58
C LYS A 111 -15.15 -0.91 7.66
N THR A 112 -14.92 -0.07 6.66
CA THR A 112 -15.62 1.19 6.49
C THR A 112 -17.03 1.00 5.93
N THR A 113 -17.79 2.09 5.89
CA THR A 113 -18.92 2.23 4.97
C THR A 113 -18.47 2.13 3.51
N ILE A 114 -19.41 1.81 2.62
CA ILE A 114 -19.20 1.79 1.16
C ILE A 114 -19.54 3.18 0.62
N LYS A 115 -18.69 3.72 -0.25
CA LYS A 115 -18.96 4.98 -0.95
C LYS A 115 -19.26 4.67 -2.40
N MET A 116 -20.45 5.06 -2.86
CA MET A 116 -20.92 4.69 -4.19
C MET A 116 -20.32 5.59 -5.28
N LYS A 117 -19.97 5.01 -6.42
CA LYS A 117 -19.59 5.68 -7.67
C LYS A 117 -18.51 6.76 -7.50
N THR A 118 -17.39 6.41 -6.89
CA THR A 118 -16.27 7.34 -6.69
C THR A 118 -14.91 6.64 -6.71
N LEU A 119 -13.91 7.32 -7.28
CA LEU A 119 -12.50 6.91 -7.21
C LEU A 119 -11.71 7.71 -6.14
N ASN A 120 -12.37 8.65 -5.46
CA ASN A 120 -11.81 9.50 -4.42
C ASN A 120 -12.72 9.52 -3.16
N PRO A 121 -12.97 8.37 -2.53
CA PRO A 121 -13.87 8.30 -1.39
C PRO A 121 -13.30 8.99 -0.15
N TYR A 122 -14.13 9.79 0.52
CA TYR A 122 -13.87 10.34 1.85
C TYR A 122 -14.63 9.53 2.90
N TYR A 123 -13.91 9.00 3.90
CA TYR A 123 -14.47 8.16 4.96
C TYR A 123 -14.46 8.89 6.31
N ASN A 124 -13.28 9.31 6.77
CA ASN A 124 -13.02 9.81 8.12
C ASN A 124 -13.59 8.90 9.23
N GLU A 125 -13.44 7.59 9.06
CA GLU A 125 -13.98 6.57 9.96
C GLU A 125 -12.87 6.05 10.90
N SER A 126 -13.15 6.02 12.20
CA SER A 126 -12.19 5.62 13.23
C SER A 126 -12.45 4.22 13.76
N PHE A 127 -11.39 3.42 13.81
CA PHE A 127 -11.39 2.04 14.28
C PHE A 127 -10.38 1.88 15.39
N SER A 128 -10.63 0.95 16.32
CA SER A 128 -9.69 0.69 17.41
C SER A 128 -9.55 -0.79 17.73
N PHE A 129 -8.31 -1.22 17.93
CA PHE A 129 -7.90 -2.58 18.27
C PHE A 129 -7.24 -2.60 19.64
N ASP A 130 -7.46 -3.68 20.40
CA ASP A 130 -6.83 -3.88 21.69
C ASP A 130 -5.50 -4.65 21.52
N VAL A 131 -4.39 -3.93 21.68
CA VAL A 131 -3.02 -4.41 21.46
C VAL A 131 -2.14 -4.00 22.63
N THR A 132 -1.63 -4.98 23.37
CA THR A 132 -0.69 -4.75 24.46
C THR A 132 0.70 -4.41 23.92
N PRO A 133 1.59 -3.74 24.69
CA PRO A 133 2.93 -3.40 24.25
C PRO A 133 3.74 -4.60 23.75
N GLU A 134 3.57 -5.76 24.37
CA GLU A 134 4.28 -7.00 24.01
C GLU A 134 3.81 -7.53 22.64
N LYS A 135 2.51 -7.43 22.36
CA LYS A 135 1.94 -7.81 21.06
C LYS A 135 2.31 -6.81 19.97
N MET A 136 2.53 -5.54 20.31
CA MET A 136 2.78 -4.47 19.36
C MET A 136 3.98 -4.74 18.45
N GLN A 137 4.99 -5.46 18.95
CA GLN A 137 6.18 -5.82 18.16
C GLN A 137 5.92 -6.92 17.11
N ARG A 138 4.84 -7.71 17.28
CA ARG A 138 4.53 -8.91 16.49
C ARG A 138 3.33 -8.74 15.57
N VAL A 139 2.53 -7.71 15.80
CA VAL A 139 1.36 -7.40 14.97
C VAL A 139 1.74 -6.51 13.79
N HIS A 140 0.95 -6.61 12.73
CA HIS A 140 0.91 -5.64 11.65
C HIS A 140 -0.54 -5.44 11.19
N LEU A 141 -0.79 -4.32 10.54
CA LEU A 141 -2.04 -4.03 9.85
C LEU A 141 -1.92 -4.44 8.39
N GLN A 142 -2.89 -5.18 7.89
CA GLN A 142 -3.12 -5.35 6.46
C GLN A 142 -4.37 -4.57 6.09
N VAL A 143 -4.22 -3.53 5.29
CA VAL A 143 -5.31 -2.65 4.85
C VAL A 143 -5.59 -2.95 3.39
N THR A 144 -6.84 -3.24 3.05
CA THR A 144 -7.27 -3.60 1.69
C THR A 144 -8.38 -2.67 1.25
N VAL A 145 -8.22 -2.05 0.08
CA VAL A 145 -9.29 -1.34 -0.61
C VAL A 145 -9.96 -2.32 -1.56
N SER A 146 -11.28 -2.43 -1.46
CA SER A 146 -12.09 -3.30 -2.32
C SER A 146 -13.18 -2.49 -2.98
N ASP A 147 -13.55 -2.91 -4.18
CA ASP A 147 -14.78 -2.49 -4.84
C ASP A 147 -15.96 -3.33 -4.35
N TYR A 148 -17.13 -2.72 -4.19
CA TYR A 148 -18.34 -3.43 -3.81
C TYR A 148 -19.21 -3.66 -5.04
N ASP A 149 -19.34 -4.92 -5.42
CA ASP A 149 -20.16 -5.31 -6.56
C ASP A 149 -21.55 -5.72 -6.07
N ARG A 150 -22.60 -5.03 -6.53
CA ARG A 150 -23.99 -5.41 -6.21
C ARG A 150 -24.35 -6.79 -6.75
N VAL A 151 -23.75 -7.17 -7.86
CA VAL A 151 -23.96 -8.45 -8.54
C VAL A 151 -22.59 -9.07 -8.79
N GLY A 152 -22.36 -10.27 -8.25
CA GLY A 152 -21.07 -10.95 -8.34
C GLY A 152 -20.25 -10.87 -7.05
N SER A 153 -18.93 -10.98 -7.17
CA SER A 153 -18.01 -10.99 -6.04
C SER A 153 -17.18 -9.70 -5.99
N ASN A 154 -17.23 -9.02 -4.84
CA ASN A 154 -16.41 -7.84 -4.56
C ASN A 154 -14.94 -7.98 -5.01
N GLU A 155 -14.52 -7.08 -5.89
CA GLU A 155 -13.15 -7.07 -6.38
C GLU A 155 -12.18 -6.37 -5.42
N ARG A 156 -10.93 -6.83 -5.39
CA ARG A 156 -9.87 -6.18 -4.58
C ARG A 156 -9.09 -5.23 -5.48
N ILE A 157 -9.11 -3.94 -5.14
CA ILE A 157 -8.37 -2.91 -5.87
C ILE A 157 -6.88 -3.01 -5.54
N GLY A 158 -6.54 -2.98 -4.25
CA GLY A 158 -5.16 -3.04 -3.80
C GLY A 158 -5.02 -3.06 -2.29
N HIS A 159 -3.79 -3.12 -1.79
CA HIS A 159 -3.52 -3.20 -0.36
C HIS A 159 -2.24 -2.50 0.08
N VAL A 160 -2.13 -2.28 1.40
CA VAL A 160 -0.89 -1.87 2.07
C VAL A 160 -0.73 -2.67 3.36
N ILE A 161 0.52 -3.02 3.67
CA ILE A 161 0.90 -3.64 4.94
C ILE A 161 1.67 -2.61 5.76
N ILE A 162 1.25 -2.39 7.00
CA ILE A 162 1.84 -1.42 7.93
C ILE A 162 2.20 -2.12 9.23
N GLY A 163 3.48 -2.11 9.60
CA GLY A 163 4.00 -2.83 10.75
C GLY A 163 5.53 -2.91 10.72
N ASN A 164 6.12 -3.63 11.68
CA ASN A 164 7.57 -3.82 11.76
C ASN A 164 8.17 -4.60 10.58
N ASN A 165 7.35 -5.35 9.85
CA ASN A 165 7.73 -6.11 8.66
C ASN A 165 7.43 -5.37 7.35
N ALA A 166 6.95 -4.12 7.42
CA ALA A 166 6.75 -3.28 6.25
C ALA A 166 8.06 -2.62 5.82
N ASN A 167 8.03 -1.92 4.67
CA ASN A 167 9.17 -1.18 4.13
C ASN A 167 8.78 0.28 3.84
N GLY A 168 9.79 1.15 3.66
CA GLY A 168 9.61 2.53 3.21
C GLY A 168 8.64 3.33 4.09
N VAL A 169 7.69 4.02 3.44
CA VAL A 169 6.73 4.92 4.09
C VAL A 169 5.85 4.22 5.12
N ALA A 170 5.48 2.96 4.88
CA ALA A 170 4.67 2.17 5.80
C ALA A 170 5.42 1.85 7.10
N LEU A 171 6.69 1.43 7.01
CA LEU A 171 7.53 1.23 8.18
C LEU A 171 7.75 2.54 8.94
N LYS A 172 8.03 3.62 8.22
CA LYS A 172 8.25 4.95 8.81
C LYS A 172 7.02 5.42 9.61
N GLN A 173 5.82 5.34 9.06
CA GLN A 173 4.61 5.72 9.78
C GLN A 173 4.43 4.89 11.06
N TRP A 174 4.70 3.58 11.00
CA TRP A 174 4.60 2.70 12.16
C TRP A 174 5.59 3.09 13.26
N GLN A 175 6.84 3.38 12.89
CA GLN A 175 7.88 3.84 13.82
C GLN A 175 7.55 5.22 14.41
N ASP A 176 7.12 6.17 13.58
CA ASP A 176 6.74 7.52 14.02
C ASP A 176 5.57 7.47 15.02
N MET A 177 4.56 6.61 14.78
CA MET A 177 3.46 6.38 15.71
C MET A 177 3.94 5.83 17.06
N LEU A 178 4.88 4.88 17.05
CA LEU A 178 5.44 4.31 18.28
C LEU A 178 6.33 5.32 19.04
N ALA A 179 7.07 6.15 18.32
CA ALA A 179 7.93 7.20 18.87
C ALA A 179 7.13 8.39 19.44
N THR A 180 5.88 8.60 18.97
CA THR A 180 5.02 9.71 19.40
C THR A 180 3.73 9.21 20.07
N PRO A 181 3.82 8.52 21.23
CA PRO A 181 2.66 7.92 21.87
C PRO A 181 1.59 8.98 22.15
N ARG A 182 0.31 8.59 21.94
CA ARG A 182 -0.89 9.46 22.06
C ARG A 182 -1.04 10.53 20.98
N ARG A 183 -0.10 10.71 20.05
CA ARG A 183 -0.30 11.54 18.85
C ARG A 183 -0.75 10.68 17.68
N SER A 184 -1.50 11.30 16.77
CA SER A 184 -1.91 10.66 15.53
C SER A 184 -0.90 10.99 14.45
N VAL A 185 -0.44 9.99 13.70
CA VAL A 185 0.47 10.14 12.56
C VAL A 185 -0.32 9.81 11.30
N ALA A 186 -0.59 10.82 10.49
CA ALA A 186 -1.28 10.71 9.20
C ALA A 186 -0.29 10.49 8.07
N GLN A 187 -0.57 9.54 7.17
CA GLN A 187 0.31 9.23 6.05
C GLN A 187 -0.48 8.66 4.86
N TRP A 188 -0.09 9.08 3.66
CA TRP A 188 -0.53 8.49 2.39
C TRP A 188 0.28 7.23 2.06
N HIS A 189 -0.41 6.21 1.58
CA HIS A 189 0.17 4.97 1.11
C HIS A 189 -0.32 4.64 -0.30
N THR A 190 0.61 4.34 -1.20
CA THR A 190 0.28 3.79 -2.52
C THR A 190 -0.15 2.33 -2.36
N LEU A 191 -1.26 1.97 -3.02
CA LEU A 191 -1.80 0.62 -2.98
C LEU A 191 -0.98 -0.32 -3.88
N MET A 192 -0.68 -1.50 -3.35
CA MET A 192 0.07 -2.55 -4.02
C MET A 192 -0.86 -3.64 -4.55
N PRO A 193 -0.53 -4.27 -5.70
CA PRO A 193 -1.29 -5.41 -6.22
C PRO A 193 -1.19 -6.62 -5.29
N PHE A 194 -2.13 -7.55 -5.42
CA PHE A 194 -2.03 -8.85 -4.76
C PHE A 194 -1.21 -9.78 -5.67
N ASN A 195 -0.08 -10.28 -5.17
CA ASN A 195 0.70 -11.33 -5.84
C ASN A 195 -0.03 -12.68 -5.76
#